data_AF-A0A838N3J0-F1
#
_entry.id   AF-A0A838N3J0-F1
#
_cell.length_a   1.000
_cell.length_b   1.000
_cell.length_c   1.000
_cell.angle_alpha   90.00
_cell.angle_beta   90.00
_cell.angle_gamma   90.00
#
_symmetry.space_group_name_H-M   'P 1'
#
loop_
_entity.id
_entity.type
_entity.pdbx_description
1 polymer ?
#
loop_
_entity_poly.entity_id
_entity_poly.type
_entity_poly.pdbx_seq_one_letter_code
_entity_poly.pdbx_strand_id
1 'polypeptide(L)'
;GFKTGKTQIKMVKRSRDRSIIDITIREGRNRQVRRMLAQLGHKVRDLTRIKLGPLELSGLNPGDFRPLTPRELRELKQYFKRRSEAGEKKAGRPREGLGLRALDASRPPTRLTSLKSSGPAKQARAIARNRGR
;
A
#
# COMPACT_ATOMS: atom_id res chain seq x y z
N GLY A 1 -4.40 -3.87 19.76
CA GLY A 1 -5.49 -3.53 18.81
C GLY A 1 -4.95 -3.37 17.41
N PHE A 2 -5.73 -3.66 16.36
CA PHE A 2 -5.31 -3.41 14.97
C PHE A 2 -5.79 -2.01 14.55
N LYS A 3 -4.92 -1.23 13.91
CA LYS A 3 -5.27 0.08 13.35
C LYS A 3 -5.85 -0.13 11.95
N THR A 4 -6.98 0.52 11.66
CA THR A 4 -7.56 0.63 10.32
C THR A 4 -7.18 1.97 9.71
N GLY A 5 -7.14 2.02 8.38
CA GLY A 5 -7.00 3.26 7.64
C GLY A 5 -8.22 4.18 7.80
N LYS A 6 -8.13 5.36 7.17
CA LYS A 6 -9.22 6.33 7.15
C LYS A 6 -10.48 5.68 6.55
N THR A 7 -11.56 5.73 7.31
CA THR A 7 -12.85 5.13 6.97
C THR A 7 -13.91 6.21 7.05
N GLN A 8 -14.83 6.24 6.08
CA GLN A 8 -15.98 7.13 6.10
C GLN A 8 -17.20 6.33 6.53
N ILE A 9 -17.98 6.89 7.45
CA ILE A 9 -19.15 6.24 8.04
C ILE A 9 -20.33 7.20 7.91
N LYS A 10 -21.45 6.70 7.38
CA LYS A 10 -22.70 7.45 7.27
C LYS A 10 -23.82 6.63 7.90
N MET A 11 -24.60 7.25 8.79
CA MET A 11 -25.80 6.61 9.34
C MET A 11 -26.94 6.73 8.34
N VAL A 12 -27.52 5.60 7.94
CA VAL A 12 -28.64 5.56 6.98
C VAL A 12 -29.97 5.55 7.72
N LYS A 13 -30.09 4.66 8.71
CA LYS A 13 -31.32 4.51 9.48
C LYS A 13 -30.98 4.09 10.91
N ARG A 14 -31.71 4.66 11.87
CA ARG A 14 -31.65 4.26 13.27
C ARG A 14 -33.01 3.74 13.70
N SER A 15 -33.02 2.62 14.39
CA SER A 15 -34.20 2.04 15.02
C SER A 15 -33.81 1.54 16.42
N ARG A 16 -34.80 1.18 17.23
CA ARG A 16 -34.57 0.75 18.63
C ARG A 16 -33.65 -0.47 18.70
N ASP A 17 -33.82 -1.43 17.79
CA ASP A 17 -33.11 -2.73 17.86
C ASP A 17 -31.99 -2.90 16.83
N ARG A 18 -31.89 -1.99 15.85
CA ARG A 18 -30.90 -2.06 14.77
C ARG A 18 -30.57 -0.68 14.22
N SER A 19 -29.31 -0.52 13.81
CA SER A 19 -28.84 0.64 13.06
C SER A 19 -28.27 0.18 11.72
N ILE A 20 -28.61 0.90 10.66
CA ILE A 20 -28.11 0.68 9.30
C ILE A 20 -27.08 1.77 9.04
N ILE A 21 -25.87 1.35 8.69
CA ILE A 21 -24.71 2.21 8.54
C ILE A 21 -24.02 1.87 7.23
N ASP A 22 -23.76 2.89 6.41
CA ASP A 22 -22.92 2.79 5.24
C ASP A 22 -21.47 3.05 5.64
N ILE A 23 -20.59 2.12 5.30
CA ILE A 23 -19.16 2.19 5.63
C ILE A 23 -18.36 2.13 4.34
N THR A 24 -17.59 3.18 4.07
CA THR A 24 -16.66 3.22 2.93
C THR A 24 -15.23 3.04 3.42
N ILE A 25 -14.66 1.88 3.06
CA ILE A 25 -13.25 1.52 3.33
C ILE A 25 -12.44 1.50 2.04
N ARG A 26 -11.14 1.79 2.15
CA ARG A 26 -10.17 1.71 1.04
C ARG A 26 -9.28 0.48 1.11
N GLU A 27 -9.26 -0.20 2.24
CA GLU A 27 -8.53 -1.44 2.50
C GLU A 27 -9.49 -2.64 2.49
N GLY A 28 -8.95 -3.83 2.25
CA GLY A 28 -9.72 -5.08 2.18
C GLY A 28 -9.19 -6.15 3.14
N ARG A 29 -8.95 -5.80 4.42
CA ARG A 29 -8.40 -6.77 5.39
C ARG A 29 -9.47 -7.79 5.80
N ASN A 30 -9.05 -9.02 6.12
CA ASN A 30 -9.97 -10.09 6.52
C ASN A 30 -10.89 -9.65 7.68
N ARG A 31 -12.20 -9.78 7.49
CA ARG A 31 -13.25 -9.42 8.48
C ARG A 31 -13.10 -8.03 9.10
N GLN A 32 -12.51 -7.06 8.39
CA GLN A 32 -12.16 -5.76 8.95
C GLN A 32 -13.35 -5.03 9.57
N VAL A 33 -14.47 -4.88 8.83
CA VAL A 33 -15.66 -4.18 9.30
C VAL A 33 -16.22 -4.82 10.57
N ARG A 34 -16.31 -6.15 10.58
CA ARG A 34 -16.82 -6.90 11.75
C ARG A 34 -15.91 -6.73 12.96
N ARG A 35 -14.59 -6.78 12.78
CA ARG A 35 -13.63 -6.59 13.88
C ARG A 35 -13.63 -5.15 14.40
N MET A 36 -13.75 -4.17 13.50
CA MET A 36 -13.79 -2.74 13.85
C MET A 36 -15.02 -2.42 14.71
N LEU A 37 -16.19 -2.90 14.30
CA LEU A 37 -17.43 -2.68 15.06
C LEU A 37 -17.49 -3.50 16.35
N ALA A 38 -16.92 -4.72 16.37
CA ALA A 38 -16.85 -5.53 17.59
C ALA A 38 -16.00 -4.87 18.68
N GLN A 39 -14.92 -4.16 18.32
CA GLN A 39 -14.13 -3.39 19.29
C GLN A 39 -14.90 -2.23 19.92
N LEU A 40 -15.91 -1.70 19.22
CA LEU A 40 -16.82 -0.67 19.72
C LEU A 40 -18.04 -1.27 20.45
N GLY A 41 -18.09 -2.59 20.64
CA GLY A 41 -19.22 -3.27 21.28
C GLY A 41 -20.43 -3.51 20.38
N HIS A 42 -20.31 -3.28 19.06
CA HIS A 42 -21.42 -3.45 18.12
C HIS A 42 -21.31 -4.76 17.33
N LYS A 43 -22.26 -5.69 17.56
CA LYS A 43 -22.36 -6.95 16.81
C LYS A 43 -22.98 -6.70 15.44
N VAL A 44 -22.26 -7.05 14.37
CA VAL A 44 -22.75 -6.97 12.99
C VAL A 44 -23.67 -8.15 12.69
N ARG A 45 -24.98 -7.88 12.53
CA ARG A 45 -25.98 -8.88 12.13
C ARG A 45 -25.89 -9.21 10.65
N ASP A 46 -25.96 -8.18 9.81
CA ASP A 46 -25.89 -8.29 8.35
C ASP A 46 -24.77 -7.39 7.80
N LEU A 47 -24.11 -7.83 6.74
CA LEU A 47 -23.06 -7.09 6.06
C LEU A 47 -23.10 -7.40 4.56
N THR A 48 -23.61 -6.44 3.80
CA THR A 48 -23.72 -6.53 2.35
C THR A 48 -22.88 -5.46 1.69
N ARG A 49 -22.15 -5.83 0.64
CA ARG A 49 -21.37 -4.87 -0.15
C ARG A 49 -22.26 -4.29 -1.25
N ILE A 50 -22.69 -3.04 -1.07
CA ILE A 50 -23.59 -2.34 -2.00
C ILE A 50 -22.86 -1.71 -3.21
N LYS A 51 -21.57 -1.38 -3.06
CA LYS A 51 -20.81 -0.61 -4.06
C LYS A 51 -19.34 -1.02 -4.09
N LEU A 52 -18.76 -1.03 -5.29
CA LEU A 52 -17.33 -1.23 -5.53
C LEU A 52 -16.81 -0.19 -6.52
N GLY A 53 -16.15 0.85 -5.99
CA GLY A 53 -15.70 1.97 -6.83
C GLY A 53 -16.90 2.63 -7.50
N PRO A 54 -16.97 2.69 -8.84
CA PRO A 54 -18.12 3.23 -9.57
C PRO A 54 -19.28 2.22 -9.71
N LEU A 55 -19.06 0.92 -9.47
CA LEU A 55 -20.07 -0.12 -9.71
C LEU A 55 -21.02 -0.27 -8.52
N GLU A 56 -22.31 -0.34 -8.80
CA GLU A 56 -23.38 -0.51 -7.81
C GLU A 56 -24.09 -1.86 -8.00
N LEU A 57 -24.59 -2.44 -6.91
CA LEU A 57 -25.31 -3.72 -6.93
C LEU A 57 -26.77 -3.59 -7.42
N SER A 58 -27.10 -2.56 -8.17
CA SER A 58 -28.48 -2.30 -8.59
C SER A 58 -28.99 -3.37 -9.57
N GLY A 59 -30.18 -3.91 -9.27
CA GLY A 59 -30.91 -4.81 -10.17
C GLY A 59 -30.42 -6.26 -10.24
N LEU A 60 -29.65 -6.75 -9.26
CA LEU A 60 -29.30 -8.18 -9.16
C LEU A 60 -29.87 -8.80 -7.89
N ASN A 61 -30.38 -10.03 -7.98
CA ASN A 61 -30.73 -10.81 -6.81
C ASN A 61 -29.49 -11.55 -6.25
N PRO A 62 -29.55 -12.04 -5.00
CA PRO A 62 -28.48 -12.85 -4.44
C PRO A 62 -28.22 -14.09 -5.30
N GLY A 63 -26.97 -14.26 -5.75
CA GLY A 63 -26.55 -15.40 -6.56
C GLY A 63 -26.52 -15.13 -8.07
N ASP A 64 -27.20 -14.08 -8.52
CA ASP A 64 -27.18 -13.70 -9.93
C ASP A 64 -25.86 -13.03 -10.31
N PHE A 65 -25.48 -13.17 -11.58
CA PHE A 65 -24.41 -12.41 -12.20
C PHE A 65 -24.88 -11.84 -13.52
N ARG A 66 -24.36 -10.68 -13.90
CA ARG A 66 -24.59 -10.07 -15.22
C ARG A 66 -23.30 -9.53 -15.80
N PRO A 67 -23.16 -9.50 -17.14
CA PRO A 67 -22.08 -8.77 -17.78
C PRO A 67 -22.20 -7.27 -17.49
N LEU A 68 -21.06 -6.60 -17.35
CA LEU A 68 -21.00 -5.16 -17.17
C LEU A 68 -21.43 -4.46 -18.47
N THR A 69 -22.24 -3.40 -18.33
CA THR A 69 -22.63 -2.57 -19.48
C THR A 69 -21.43 -1.79 -20.02
N PRO A 70 -21.45 -1.38 -21.30
CA PRO A 70 -20.39 -0.53 -21.87
C PRO A 70 -20.16 0.77 -21.09
N ARG A 71 -21.21 1.32 -20.47
CA ARG A 71 -21.13 2.50 -19.61
C ARG A 71 -20.34 2.22 -18.34
N GLU A 72 -20.72 1.17 -17.59
CA GLU A 72 -20.05 0.76 -16.36
C GLU A 72 -18.56 0.41 -16.61
N LEU A 73 -18.25 -0.22 -17.76
CA LEU A 73 -16.88 -0.51 -18.17
C LEU A 73 -16.05 0.77 -18.37
N ARG A 74 -16.61 1.79 -19.04
CA ARG A 74 -15.92 3.07 -19.23
C ARG A 74 -15.67 3.78 -17.90
N GLU A 75 -16.67 3.83 -17.04
CA GLU A 75 -16.55 4.45 -15.71
C GLU A 75 -15.50 3.74 -14.84
N LEU A 76 -15.46 2.41 -14.89
CA LEU A 76 -14.45 1.61 -14.19
C LEU A 76 -13.04 1.90 -14.71
N LYS A 77 -12.84 1.90 -16.03
CA LYS A 77 -11.54 2.24 -16.65
C LYS A 77 -11.06 3.63 -16.24
N GLN A 78 -11.95 4.63 -16.30
CA GLN A 78 -11.63 6.00 -15.88
C GLN A 78 -11.32 6.10 -14.39
N TYR A 79 -12.05 5.35 -13.55
CA TYR A 79 -11.79 5.31 -12.11
C TYR A 79 -10.38 4.80 -11.79
N PHE A 80 -9.92 3.75 -12.46
CA PHE A 80 -8.56 3.24 -12.29
C PHE A 80 -7.51 4.19 -12.86
N LYS A 81 -7.73 4.77 -14.05
CA LYS A 81 -6.83 5.76 -14.66
C LYS A 81 -6.59 6.97 -13.75
N ARG A 82 -7.67 7.56 -13.21
CA ARG A 82 -7.56 8.67 -12.26
C ARG A 82 -6.81 8.28 -10.98
N ARG A 83 -6.97 7.03 -10.53
CA ARG A 83 -6.31 6.54 -9.32
C ARG A 83 -4.82 6.29 -9.54
N SER A 84 -4.39 5.81 -10.71
CA SER A 84 -2.98 5.67 -11.05
C SER A 84 -2.30 7.03 -11.15
N GLU A 85 -2.92 7.99 -11.84
CA GLU A 85 -2.40 9.37 -11.98
C GLU A 85 -2.33 10.11 -10.63
N ALA A 86 -3.31 9.90 -9.74
CA ALA A 86 -3.29 10.48 -8.39
C ALA A 86 -2.22 9.83 -7.47
N GLY A 87 -1.80 8.61 -7.78
CA GLY A 87 -0.71 7.92 -7.08
C GLY A 87 0.66 8.49 -7.43
N GLU A 88 0.89 8.76 -8.72
CA GLU A 88 2.15 9.33 -9.23
C GLU A 88 2.39 10.75 -8.72
N LYS A 89 1.35 11.60 -8.68
CA LYS A 89 1.45 12.98 -8.17
C LYS A 89 1.81 13.07 -6.67
N LYS A 90 1.63 11.99 -5.90
CA LYS A 90 2.06 11.94 -4.48
C LYS A 90 3.50 11.47 -4.30
N ALA A 91 4.08 10.77 -5.26
CA ALA A 91 5.48 10.35 -5.22
C ALA A 91 6.45 11.46 -5.66
N GLY A 92 5.96 12.52 -6.31
CA GLY A 92 6.75 13.62 -6.86
C GLY A 92 6.91 14.87 -5.98
N ARG A 93 6.73 14.82 -4.65
CA ARG A 93 7.24 15.93 -3.82
C ARG A 93 8.77 15.78 -3.75
N PRO A 94 9.57 16.70 -4.31
CA PRO A 94 10.98 16.72 -3.96
C PRO A 94 11.05 16.86 -2.44
N ARG A 95 11.88 16.04 -1.80
CA ARG A 95 12.29 16.28 -0.41
C ARG A 95 13.11 17.57 -0.43
N GLU A 96 12.46 18.72 -0.37
CA GLU A 96 13.13 19.95 0.03
C GLU A 96 13.61 19.73 1.46
N GLY A 97 14.92 19.62 1.61
CA GLY A 97 15.58 19.42 2.90
C GLY A 97 16.40 18.14 2.97
N LEU A 98 17.48 18.07 2.20
CA LEU A 98 18.78 17.54 2.61
C LEU A 98 19.79 18.07 1.59
N GLY A 99 20.43 19.18 1.96
CA GLY A 99 21.31 19.97 1.11
C GLY A 99 22.48 19.14 0.58
N LEU A 100 22.48 18.89 -0.72
CA LEU A 100 23.71 18.69 -1.47
C LEU A 100 24.11 20.08 -1.95
N ARG A 101 24.98 20.75 -1.18
CA ARG A 101 25.67 21.93 -1.68
C ARG A 101 26.45 21.52 -2.92
N ALA A 102 26.19 22.24 -4.02
CA ALA A 102 26.95 22.16 -5.25
C ALA A 102 28.45 22.24 -4.92
N LEU A 103 29.19 21.20 -5.27
CA LEU A 103 30.64 21.21 -5.27
C LEU A 103 31.04 21.95 -6.55
N ASP A 104 31.50 23.18 -6.34
CA ASP A 104 32.07 24.10 -7.33
C ASP A 104 33.09 23.39 -8.23
N ALA A 105 32.86 23.41 -9.55
CA ALA A 105 33.62 22.72 -10.58
C ALA A 105 34.94 23.43 -10.96
N SER A 106 35.59 24.12 -10.01
CA SER A 106 36.75 24.97 -10.25
C SER A 106 38.04 24.54 -9.53
N ARG A 107 38.09 23.33 -8.93
CA ARG A 107 39.33 22.80 -8.33
C ARG A 107 39.90 21.63 -9.12
N PRO A 108 41.15 21.71 -9.62
CA PRO A 108 41.78 20.57 -10.28
C PRO A 108 42.10 19.47 -9.24
N PRO A 109 41.98 18.18 -9.61
CA PRO A 109 42.34 17.09 -8.72
C PRO A 109 43.84 17.14 -8.45
N THR A 110 44.22 17.35 -7.19
CA THR A 110 45.62 17.28 -6.78
C THR A 110 46.10 15.84 -6.93
N ARG A 111 47.18 15.65 -7.71
CA ARG A 111 47.89 14.37 -7.85
C ARG A 111 48.32 13.88 -6.47
N LEU A 112 47.83 12.71 -6.05
CA LEU A 112 48.55 11.90 -5.07
C LEU A 112 49.68 11.18 -5.79
N THR A 113 50.89 11.70 -5.62
CA THR A 113 52.13 11.00 -5.92
C THR A 113 52.36 9.89 -4.89
N SER A 114 52.98 8.82 -5.38
CA SER A 114 53.39 7.62 -4.68
C SER A 114 54.24 7.89 -3.44
N LEU A 115 54.20 6.95 -2.47
CA LEU A 115 55.38 6.48 -1.74
C LEU A 115 55.14 5.06 -1.18
N LYS A 116 56.13 4.21 -1.45
CA LYS A 116 56.24 2.79 -1.13
C LYS A 116 56.71 2.58 0.32
N SER A 117 56.27 1.49 0.95
CA SER A 117 57.06 0.59 1.84
C SER A 117 56.08 -0.36 2.58
N SER A 118 56.31 -1.64 2.86
CA SER A 118 57.30 -2.65 2.50
C SER A 118 56.93 -3.93 3.29
N GLY A 119 56.38 -4.96 2.62
CA GLY A 119 56.35 -6.40 2.97
C GLY A 119 55.90 -6.91 4.37
N PRO A 120 55.91 -8.24 4.61
CA PRO A 120 56.07 -9.36 3.67
C PRO A 120 54.89 -10.36 3.65
N ALA A 121 54.87 -11.17 2.60
CA ALA A 121 53.96 -12.30 2.39
C ALA A 121 54.36 -13.55 3.19
N LYS A 122 53.37 -14.29 3.72
CA LYS A 122 53.45 -15.75 4.00
C LYS A 122 52.07 -16.36 3.67
N GLN A 123 51.96 -16.98 2.49
CA GLN A 123 52.07 -18.42 2.24
C GLN A 123 50.76 -19.19 2.49
N ALA A 124 50.24 -19.72 1.40
CA ALA A 124 49.22 -20.75 1.35
C ALA A 124 49.68 -22.03 2.06
N ARG A 125 48.72 -22.73 2.67
CA ARG A 125 48.78 -24.19 2.82
C ARG A 125 47.37 -24.77 2.70
N ALA A 126 47.32 -25.80 1.87
CA ALA A 126 46.17 -26.65 1.59
C ALA A 126 45.95 -27.67 2.72
N ILE A 127 44.87 -28.46 2.55
CA ILE A 127 44.69 -29.90 2.89
C ILE A 127 43.53 -30.22 3.87
N ALA A 128 42.51 -30.82 3.26
CA ALA A 128 41.79 -32.06 3.62
C ALA A 128 40.86 -32.20 4.86
N ARG A 129 39.66 -32.69 4.52
CA ARG A 129 38.91 -33.87 5.04
C ARG A 129 38.83 -34.09 6.57
N ASN A 130 37.58 -34.13 7.08
CA ASN A 130 36.98 -35.26 7.81
C ASN A 130 35.49 -34.94 8.08
N ARG A 131 34.51 -35.64 7.51
CA ARG A 131 33.82 -36.85 8.04
C ARG A 131 33.67 -36.90 9.57
N GLY A 132 32.41 -36.96 10.03
CA GLY A 132 31.98 -37.79 11.16
C GLY A 132 31.35 -37.04 12.34
N ARG A 133 30.02 -36.99 12.41
CA ARG A 133 29.20 -37.92 13.21
C ARG A 133 27.76 -37.84 12.76
#